data_AF-A0A1Q7B6T1-F1
#
_entry.id   AF-A0A1Q7B6T1-F1
#
_cell.length_a   1.000
_cell.length_b   1.000
_cell.length_c   1.000
_cell.angle_alpha   90.00
_cell.angle_beta   90.00
_cell.angle_gamma   90.00
#
_symmetry.space_group_name_H-M   'P 1'
#
loop_
_entity.id
_entity.type
_entity.pdbx_description
1 polymer ?
#
loop_
_entity_poly.entity_id
_entity_poly.type
_entity_poly.pdbx_seq_one_letter_code
_entity_poly.pdbx_strand_id
1 'polypeptide(L)' 'MKAVVCTKYGPPEVLQPKEVEKLTPKGNEVLIGVRAATVMMGDCEIRSLKLPFLWKLLIRIGFGFRAPRRKFSVKS' A
#
# COMPACT_ATOMS: atom_id res chain seq x y z
N MET A 1 13.30 2.06 9.69
CA MET A 1 12.30 0.97 9.88
C MET A 1 12.01 0.34 8.53
N LYS A 2 11.71 -0.96 8.46
CA LYS A 2 11.56 -1.68 7.19
C LYS A 2 10.10 -1.65 6.76
N ALA A 3 9.85 -1.36 5.49
CA ALA A 3 8.50 -1.40 4.96
C ALA A 3 8.47 -1.90 3.52
N VAL A 4 7.38 -2.57 3.16
CA VAL A 4 7.10 -2.87 1.75
C VAL A 4 6.27 -1.73 1.18
N VAL A 5 6.73 -1.11 0.08
CA VAL A 5 6.08 0.03 -0.56
C VAL A 5 5.56 -0.33 -1.94
N CYS A 6 4.32 0.06 -2.21
CA CYS A 6 3.71 0.02 -3.53
C CYS A 6 3.75 1.43 -4.15
N THR A 7 4.55 1.63 -5.20
CA THR A 7 4.70 2.96 -5.84
C THR A 7 3.95 3.07 -7.16
N LYS A 8 3.49 1.96 -7.74
CA LYS A 8 2.76 1.89 -9.01
C LYS A 8 1.79 0.71 -8.98
N TYR A 9 0.72 0.80 -9.75
CA TYR A 9 -0.10 -0.37 -10.04
C TYR A 9 0.64 -1.32 -10.99
N GLY A 10 0.39 -2.63 -10.87
CA GLY A 10 1.02 -3.62 -11.72
C GLY A 10 1.20 -5.00 -11.08
N PRO A 11 2.13 -5.81 -11.61
CA PRO A 11 2.39 -7.17 -11.13
C PRO A 11 3.11 -7.12 -9.76
N PRO A 12 3.28 -8.27 -9.06
CA PRO A 12 3.76 -8.29 -7.66
C PRO A 12 5.09 -7.58 -7.41
N GLU A 13 5.94 -7.48 -8.42
CA GLU A 13 7.28 -6.89 -8.40
C GLU A 13 7.28 -5.38 -8.13
N VAL A 14 6.12 -4.72 -8.25
CA VAL A 14 5.96 -3.30 -7.87
C VAL A 14 5.99 -3.09 -6.36
N LEU A 15 5.87 -4.17 -5.57
CA LEU A 15 6.06 -4.16 -4.12
C LEU A 15 7.55 -4.26 -3.81
N GLN A 16 8.12 -3.18 -3.29
CA GLN A 16 9.56 -3.12 -3.02
C GLN A 16 9.82 -2.94 -1.52
N PRO A 17 10.69 -3.74 -0.90
CA PRO A 17 11.16 -3.46 0.45
C PRO A 17 11.99 -2.16 0.42
N LYS A 18 11.71 -1.25 1.32
CA LYS A 18 12.42 0.01 1.48
C LYS A 18 12.59 0.33 2.95
N GLU A 19 13.73 0.93 3.26
CA GLU A 19 13.95 1.54 4.56
C GLU A 19 13.31 2.92 4.60
N VAL A 20 12.45 3.14 5.59
CA VAL A 20 11.75 4.39 5.84
C VAL A 20 12.07 4.92 7.23
N GLU A 21 11.95 6.23 7.40
CA GLU A 21 12.17 6.87 8.71
C GLU A 21 11.18 6.34 9.75
N LYS A 22 11.63 6.24 10.99
CA LYS A 22 10.75 5.85 12.11
C LYS A 22 9.77 6.99 12.37
N LEU A 23 8.48 6.66 12.44
CA LEU A 23 7.46 7.65 12.76
C LEU A 23 7.55 8.07 14.24
N THR A 24 7.47 9.37 14.50
CA THR A 24 7.30 9.92 15.84
C THR A 24 5.81 10.10 16.10
N PRO A 25 5.20 9.34 17.05
CA PRO A 25 3.77 9.47 17.34
C PRO A 25 3.46 10.83 17.94
N LYS A 26 2.29 11.40 17.61
CA LYS A 26 1.73 12.56 18.30
C LYS A 26 1.16 12.18 19.67
N GLY A 27 0.76 13.18 20.47
CA GLY A 27 0.28 12.96 21.84
C GLY A 27 -0.93 12.03 22.00
N ASN A 28 -1.68 11.78 20.92
CA ASN A 28 -2.84 10.88 20.87
C ASN A 28 -2.63 9.65 19.96
N GLU A 29 -1.40 9.37 19.55
CA GLU A 29 -1.05 8.24 18.69
C GLU A 29 -0.16 7.26 19.45
N VAL A 30 -0.24 5.98 19.11
CA VAL A 30 0.65 4.94 19.65
C VAL A 30 1.47 4.32 18.53
N LEU A 31 2.74 4.04 18.82
CA LEU A 31 3.63 3.37 17.86
C LEU A 31 3.54 1.86 18.06
N ILE A 32 2.93 1.18 17.09
CA ILE A 32 2.79 -0.28 17.09
C ILE A 32 3.92 -0.90 16.27
N GLY A 33 4.67 -1.82 16.89
CA GLY A 33 5.66 -2.65 16.20
C GLY A 33 4.99 -3.85 15.54
N VAL A 34 4.80 -3.82 14.22
CA VAL A 34 4.14 -4.91 13.49
C VAL A 34 5.09 -6.12 13.40
N ARG A 35 4.65 -7.26 13.94
CA ARG A 35 5.39 -8.54 13.81
C ARG A 35 4.98 -9.34 12.58
N ALA A 36 3.70 -9.29 12.24
CA ALA A 36 3.11 -9.95 11.08
C ALA A 36 1.90 -9.14 10.59
N ALA A 37 1.66 -9.19 9.29
CA ALA A 37 0.47 -8.61 8.66
C ALA A 37 -0.07 -9.58 7.60
N THR A 38 -1.39 -9.66 7.52
CA THR A 38 -2.08 -10.52 6.55
C THR A 38 -2.12 -9.84 5.18
N VAL A 39 -1.85 -10.59 4.11
CA VAL A 39 -2.10 -10.16 2.74
C VAL A 39 -3.50 -10.61 2.33
N MET A 40 -4.37 -9.68 1.94
CA MET A 40 -5.72 -10.00 1.48
C MET A 40 -5.80 -10.01 -0.05
N MET A 41 -6.76 -10.75 -0.60
CA MET A 41 -7.01 -10.78 -2.05
C MET A 41 -7.28 -9.38 -2.62
N GLY A 42 -7.98 -8.54 -1.86
CA GLY A 42 -8.24 -7.14 -2.23
C GLY A 42 -6.96 -6.31 -2.45
N ASP A 43 -5.88 -6.58 -1.71
CA ASP A 43 -4.60 -5.90 -1.92
C ASP A 43 -4.02 -6.24 -3.30
N CYS A 44 -4.15 -7.50 -3.72
CA CYS A 44 -3.74 -7.97 -5.04
C CYS A 44 -4.62 -7.41 -6.16
N GLU A 45 -5.93 -7.31 -5.96
CA GLU A 45 -6.87 -6.76 -6.95
C GLU A 45 -6.65 -5.27 -7.18
N ILE A 46 -6.55 -4.49 -6.10
CA ILE A 46 -6.29 -3.04 -6.18
C ILE A 46 -4.92 -2.79 -6.80
N ARG A 47 -3.89 -3.55 -6.44
CA ARG A 47 -2.55 -3.44 -7.02
C ARG A 47 -2.52 -3.81 -8.51
N SER A 48 -3.10 -4.95 -8.88
CA SER A 48 -3.01 -5.49 -10.23
C SER A 48 -3.97 -4.85 -11.22
N LEU A 49 -5.06 -4.23 -10.73
CA LEU A 49 -6.14 -3.66 -11.55
C LEU A 49 -6.68 -4.66 -12.59
N LYS A 50 -6.73 -5.95 -12.26
CA LYS A 50 -7.35 -7.02 -13.07
C LYS A 50 -8.87 -7.05 -12.89
N LEU A 51 -9.53 -5.90 -13.06
CA LEU A 51 -10.97 -5.72 -12.85
C LEU A 51 -11.65 -5.20 -14.13
N PRO A 52 -12.99 -5.20 -14.24
CA PRO A 52 -13.69 -4.57 -15.37
C PRO A 52 -13.34 -3.08 -15.49
N PHE A 53 -13.44 -2.52 -16.71
CA PHE A 53 -12.98 -1.14 -17.00
C PHE A 53 -13.54 -0.09 -16.03
N LEU A 54 -14.85 -0.16 -15.73
CA LEU A 54 -15.51 0.77 -14.81
C LEU A 54 -14.89 0.70 -13.41
N TRP A 55 -14.66 -0.50 -12.89
CA TRP A 55 -14.00 -0.71 -11.59
C TRP A 55 -12.55 -0.20 -11.58
N LYS A 56 -11.79 -0.40 -12.67
CA LYS A 56 -10.44 0.17 -12.78
C LYS A 56 -10.48 1.69 -12.71
N LEU A 57 -11.45 2.33 -13.35
CA LEU A 57 -11.61 3.78 -13.34
C LEU A 57 -11.96 4.28 -11.94
N LEU A 58 -12.92 3.63 -11.27
CA LEU A 58 -13.31 3.96 -9.89
C LEU A 58 -12.13 3.83 -8.92
N ILE A 59 -11.36 2.75 -9.01
CA ILE A 59 -10.16 2.56 -8.17
C ILE A 59 -9.12 3.64 -8.46
N ARG A 60 -8.88 3.99 -9.73
CA ARG A 60 -7.97 5.09 -10.07
C ARG A 60 -8.42 6.45 -9.54
N ILE A 61 -9.73 6.70 -9.50
CA ILE A 61 -10.28 7.94 -8.93
C ILE A 61 -10.12 7.93 -7.40
N GLY A 62 -10.43 6.82 -6.73
CA GLY A 62 -10.41 6.70 -5.26
C GLY A 62 -9.03 6.49 -4.64
N PHE A 63 -8.19 5.66 -5.24
CA PHE A 63 -6.86 5.31 -4.73
C PHE A 63 -5.72 6.06 -5.44
N GLY A 64 -5.94 6.63 -6.62
CA GLY A 64 -4.96 7.45 -7.33
C GLY A 64 -4.79 7.05 -8.80
N PHE A 65 -4.65 8.04 -9.68
CA PHE A 65 -4.80 7.82 -11.13
C PHE A 65 -3.64 7.01 -11.74
N ARG A 66 -2.40 7.40 -11.43
CA ARG A 66 -1.17 6.73 -11.92
C ARG A 66 -0.58 5.74 -10.91
N ALA A 67 -0.76 6.01 -9.63
CA ALA A 67 -0.21 5.24 -8.52
C ALA A 67 -1.09 5.42 -7.29
N PRO A 68 -1.04 4.49 -6.31
CA PRO A 68 -1.67 4.67 -5.02
C PRO A 68 -1.21 5.97 -4.36
N ARG A 69 -2.13 6.89 -4.06
CA ARG A 69 -1.87 8.18 -3.40
C ARG A 69 -1.34 8.01 -1.99
N ARG A 70 -1.81 6.96 -1.30
CA ARG A 70 -1.26 6.53 -0.02
C ARG A 70 -0.34 5.35 -0.28
N LYS A 71 0.93 5.49 0.11
CA LYS A 71 1.89 4.41 0.10
C LYS A 71 1.41 3.36 1.11
N PHE A 72 0.76 2.30 0.63
CA PHE A 72 0.50 1.12 1.44
C PHE A 72 1.86 0.63 1.93
N SER A 73 2.06 0.75 3.23
CA SER A 73 3.33 0.51 3.88
C SER A 73 3.01 -0.38 5.07
N VAL A 74 3.12 -1.68 4.85
CA VAL A 74 3.21 -2.63 5.96
C VAL A 74 4.60 -2.41 6.56
N LYS A 75 4.60 -1.97 7.82
CA LYS A 75 5.73 -1.39 8.51
C LYS A 75 6.20 -2.36 9.59
N SER A 76 7.22 -3.17 9.28
CA SER A 76 7.79 -4.15 10.19
C SER A 76 8.98 -3.61 10.99
#